data_AF-A0AAU6HBE1-F1
#
_entry.id   AF-A0AAU6HBE1-F1
#
_cell.length_a   1.000
_cell.length_b   1.000
_cell.length_c   1.000
_cell.angle_alpha   90.00
_cell.angle_beta   90.00
_cell.angle_gamma   90.00
#
_symmetry.space_group_name_H-M   'P 1'
#
loop_
_entity.id
_entity.type
_entity.pdbx_description
1 polymer ?
#
loop_
_entity_poly.entity_id
_entity_poly.type
_entity_poly.pdbx_seq_one_letter_code
_entity_poly.pdbx_strand_id
1 'polypeptide(L)'
;MQQLDITTLIDLLRSSGGSETHEMNGDVLDIGFAELGYDSLSLLQVTGIIERDSGVTLDEEALDEAETPRQYIVAVNRALSTRATA
;
A
#
# COMPACT_ATOMS: atom_id res chain seq x y z
N MET A 1 10.22 8.72 1.55
CA MET A 1 9.03 9.07 2.38
C MET A 1 9.27 8.69 3.85
N GLN A 2 8.67 9.37 4.83
CA GLN A 2 8.84 9.05 6.28
C GLN A 2 7.70 8.16 6.83
N GLN A 3 6.51 8.21 6.23
CA GLN A 3 5.35 7.38 6.56
C GLN A 3 4.48 7.25 5.30
N LEU A 4 3.89 6.06 5.07
CA LEU A 4 2.89 5.85 4.04
C LEU A 4 1.51 6.23 4.59
N ASP A 5 0.82 7.12 3.88
CA ASP A 5 -0.56 7.51 4.14
C ASP A 5 -1.52 6.92 3.10
N ILE A 6 -2.81 6.86 3.46
CA ILE A 6 -3.85 6.32 2.57
C ILE A 6 -3.94 7.07 1.24
N THR A 7 -3.81 8.39 1.26
CA THR A 7 -3.82 9.20 0.02
C THR A 7 -2.67 8.83 -0.90
N THR A 8 -1.47 8.61 -0.34
CA THR A 8 -0.29 8.19 -1.11
C THR A 8 -0.47 6.79 -1.67
N LEU A 9 -0.98 5.84 -0.87
CA LEU A 9 -1.29 4.49 -1.33
C LEU A 9 -2.28 4.52 -2.50
N ILE A 10 -3.35 5.31 -2.40
CA ILE A 10 -4.36 5.45 -3.45
C ILE A 10 -3.77 6.06 -4.72
N ASP A 11 -2.91 7.07 -4.59
CA ASP A 11 -2.26 7.70 -5.75
C ASP A 11 -1.36 6.70 -6.50
N LEU A 12 -0.59 5.90 -5.75
CA LEU A 12 0.24 4.83 -6.30
C LEU A 12 -0.61 3.75 -6.99
N LEU A 13 -1.67 3.28 -6.34
CA LEU A 13 -2.60 2.29 -6.88
C LEU A 13 -3.30 2.78 -8.17
N ARG A 14 -3.68 4.05 -8.20
CA ARG A 14 -4.23 4.71 -9.40
C ARG A 14 -3.22 4.73 -10.53
N SER A 15 -1.96 5.06 -10.24
CA SER A 15 -0.89 5.04 -11.24
C SER A 15 -0.59 3.62 -11.74
N SER A 16 -0.89 2.59 -10.95
CA SER A 16 -0.67 1.17 -11.30
C SER A 16 -1.83 0.49 -12.03
N GLY A 17 -2.85 1.24 -12.46
CA GLY A 17 -3.89 0.74 -13.37
C GLY A 17 -5.29 0.52 -12.77
N GLY A 18 -5.54 0.95 -11.54
CA GLY A 18 -6.89 0.90 -10.95
C GLY A 18 -7.87 1.81 -11.69
N SER A 19 -8.97 1.23 -12.19
CA SER A 19 -10.01 1.95 -12.91
C SER A 19 -11.08 2.46 -11.96
N GLU A 20 -11.41 3.74 -12.13
CA GLU A 20 -12.57 4.45 -11.59
C GLU A 20 -12.56 4.69 -10.08
N THR A 21 -11.87 5.79 -9.74
CA THR A 21 -11.94 6.56 -8.49
C THR A 21 -13.29 6.46 -7.77
N HIS A 22 -13.44 5.49 -6.88
CA HIS A 22 -14.34 5.69 -5.75
C HIS A 22 -13.76 6.87 -4.96
N GLU A 23 -14.60 7.78 -4.47
CA GLU A 23 -14.18 8.74 -3.46
C GLU A 23 -13.76 7.95 -2.23
N MET A 24 -12.48 7.56 -2.20
CA MET A 24 -11.83 6.79 -1.16
C MET A 24 -11.63 7.71 0.05
N ASN A 25 -12.74 8.08 0.68
CA ASN A 25 -12.76 8.64 2.01
C ASN A 25 -12.47 7.51 3.01
N GLY A 26 -12.09 7.85 4.25
CA GLY A 26 -11.51 6.92 5.24
C GLY A 26 -12.23 5.59 5.50
N ASP A 27 -13.46 5.42 5.02
CA ASP A 27 -14.22 4.16 5.00
C ASP A 27 -13.56 3.04 4.18
N VAL A 28 -12.76 3.38 3.16
CA VAL A 28 -12.14 2.36 2.28
C VAL A 28 -10.96 1.62 2.91
N LEU A 29 -10.51 2.08 4.08
CA LEU A 29 -9.40 1.46 4.82
C LEU A 29 -9.73 0.03 5.24
N ASP A 30 -11.00 -0.26 5.48
CA ASP A 30 -11.51 -1.57 5.90
C ASP A 30 -12.15 -2.35 4.73
N ILE A 31 -12.11 -1.81 3.50
CA ILE A 31 -12.60 -2.49 2.30
C ILE A 31 -11.45 -3.27 1.66
N GLY A 32 -11.71 -4.51 1.26
CA GLY A 32 -10.71 -5.35 0.60
C GLY A 32 -10.27 -4.79 -0.75
N PHE A 33 -9.00 -4.98 -1.11
CA PHE A 33 -8.46 -4.53 -2.40
C PHE A 33 -9.25 -5.08 -3.60
N ALA A 34 -9.68 -6.34 -3.52
CA ALA A 34 -10.51 -6.96 -4.55
C ALA A 34 -11.87 -6.26 -4.73
N GLU A 35 -12.50 -5.81 -3.65
CA GLU A 35 -13.77 -5.05 -3.71
C GLU A 35 -13.57 -3.63 -4.27
N LEU A 36 -12.39 -3.05 -4.05
CA LEU A 36 -11.99 -1.77 -4.61
C LEU A 36 -11.56 -1.85 -6.08
N GLY A 37 -11.54 -3.06 -6.67
CA GLY A 37 -11.12 -3.28 -8.05
C GLY A 37 -9.61 -3.27 -8.26
N TYR A 38 -8.84 -3.51 -7.19
CA TYR A 38 -7.39 -3.67 -7.26
C TYR A 38 -7.00 -5.15 -7.21
N ASP A 39 -6.16 -5.55 -8.16
CA ASP A 39 -5.57 -6.88 -8.21
C ASP A 39 -4.21 -6.93 -7.49
N SER A 40 -3.75 -8.15 -7.22
CA SER A 40 -2.43 -8.43 -6.64
C SER A 40 -1.28 -7.83 -7.47
N LEU A 41 -1.43 -7.71 -8.80
CA LEU A 41 -0.45 -7.06 -9.66
C LEU A 41 -0.33 -5.55 -9.40
N SER A 42 -1.43 -4.87 -9.12
CA SER A 42 -1.39 -3.45 -8.74
C SER A 42 -0.66 -3.29 -7.41
N LEU A 43 -0.96 -4.15 -6.43
CA LEU A 43 -0.27 -4.15 -5.15
C LEU A 43 1.23 -4.42 -5.30
N LEU A 44 1.62 -5.42 -6.10
CA LEU A 44 3.03 -5.74 -6.35
C LEU A 44 3.79 -4.57 -6.97
N GLN A 45 3.19 -3.88 -7.95
CA GLN A 45 3.81 -2.69 -8.55
C GLN A 45 3.98 -1.57 -7.53
N VAL A 46 2.95 -1.32 -6.71
CA VAL A 46 3.00 -0.31 -5.65
C VAL A 46 4.08 -0.64 -4.61
N THR A 47 4.15 -1.89 -4.16
CA THR A 47 5.19 -2.40 -3.26
C THR A 47 6.58 -2.10 -3.80
N GLY A 48 6.86 -2.48 -5.06
CA GLY A 48 8.17 -2.24 -5.68
C GLY A 48 8.51 -0.76 -5.83
N ILE A 49 7.52 0.12 -6.06
CA ILE A 49 7.74 1.57 -6.08
C ILE A 49 8.13 2.07 -4.68
N ILE A 50 7.44 1.63 -3.63
CA ILE A 50 7.71 2.03 -2.24
C ILE A 50 9.11 1.55 -1.81
N GLU A 51 9.45 0.29 -2.06
CA GLU A 51 10.77 -0.27 -1.75
C GLU A 51 11.89 0.52 -2.45
N ARG A 52 11.69 0.87 -3.73
CA ARG A 52 12.67 1.63 -4.51
C ARG A 52 12.79 3.10 -4.07
N ASP A 53 11.68 3.79 -3.83
CA ASP A 53 11.67 5.19 -3.40
C ASP A 53 12.19 5.34 -1.97
N SER A 54 11.72 4.45 -1.10
CA SER A 54 12.05 4.47 0.31
C SER A 54 13.27 3.63 0.65
N GLY A 55 13.91 2.90 -0.28
CA GLY A 55 15.09 2.10 -0.01
C GLY A 55 14.93 1.16 1.20
N VAL A 56 13.75 0.53 1.30
CA VAL A 56 13.40 -0.47 2.32
C VAL A 56 13.06 -1.78 1.63
N THR A 57 13.14 -2.88 2.37
CA THR A 57 12.56 -4.16 1.96
C THR A 57 11.26 -4.36 2.72
N LEU A 58 10.17 -4.58 2.00
CA LEU A 58 8.88 -4.89 2.58
C LEU A 58 8.75 -6.40 2.79
N ASP A 59 8.08 -6.77 3.86
CA ASP A 59 7.88 -8.18 4.20
C ASP A 59 6.76 -8.76 3.35
N GLU A 60 7.12 -9.62 2.38
CA GLU A 60 6.17 -10.15 1.39
C GLU A 60 5.05 -10.95 2.05
N GLU A 61 5.33 -11.68 3.14
CA GLU A 61 4.32 -12.45 3.89
C GLU A 61 3.30 -11.49 4.54
N ALA A 62 3.77 -10.44 5.21
CA ALA A 62 2.87 -9.43 5.81
C ALA A 62 2.06 -8.64 4.77
N LEU A 63 2.55 -8.51 3.54
CA LEU A 63 1.84 -7.87 2.43
C LEU A 63 0.81 -8.82 1.79
N ASP A 64 1.11 -10.12 1.70
CA ASP A 64 0.17 -11.14 1.21
C ASP A 64 -1.01 -11.30 2.18
N GLU A 65 -0.77 -11.21 3.50
CA GLU A 65 -1.80 -11.17 4.53
C GLU A 65 -2.59 -9.85 4.55
N ALA A 66 -2.11 -8.79 3.88
CA ALA A 66 -2.75 -7.48 3.86
C ALA A 66 -3.83 -7.38 2.79
N GLU A 67 -5.03 -7.88 3.12
CA GLU A 67 -6.19 -7.84 2.22
C GLU A 67 -6.83 -6.44 2.11
N THR A 68 -6.54 -5.56 3.06
CA THR A 68 -7.11 -4.20 3.15
C THR A 68 -6.02 -3.10 3.10
N PRO A 69 -6.37 -1.89 2.64
CA PRO A 69 -5.47 -0.74 2.66
C PRO A 69 -4.92 -0.44 4.06
N ARG A 70 -5.73 -0.60 5.11
CA ARG A 70 -5.29 -0.42 6.50
C ARG A 70 -4.15 -1.37 6.87
N GLN A 71 -4.31 -2.67 6.59
CA GLN A 71 -3.28 -3.67 6.89
C GLN A 71 -2.00 -3.38 6.11
N TYR A 72 -2.13 -3.06 4.82
CA TYR A 72 -1.00 -2.77 3.94
C TYR A 72 -0.19 -1.57 4.44
N ILE A 73 -0.87 -0.47 4.78
CA ILE A 73 -0.24 0.74 5.34
C ILE A 73 0.52 0.42 6.63
N VAL A 74 -0.07 -0.39 7.51
CA VAL A 74 0.58 -0.80 8.77
C VAL A 74 1.84 -1.62 8.49
N ALA A 75 1.79 -2.57 7.56
CA ALA A 75 2.94 -3.39 7.18
C ALA A 75 4.09 -2.53 6.61
N VAL A 76 3.77 -1.61 5.68
CA VAL A 76 4.75 -0.69 5.11
C VAL A 76 5.36 0.23 6.16
N ASN A 77 4.53 0.83 7.01
CA ASN A 77 5.00 1.74 8.05
C ASN A 77 5.89 1.06 9.09
N ARG A 78 5.67 -0.22 9.38
CA ARG A 78 6.58 -1.01 10.23
C ARG A 78 7.97 -1.11 9.60
N ALA A 79 8.06 -1.44 8.31
CA ALA A 79 9.34 -1.53 7.61
C ALA A 79 10.06 -0.18 7.53
N LEU A 80 9.34 0.91 7.22
CA LEU A 80 9.88 2.27 7.21
C LEU A 80 10.41 2.68 8.59
N SER A 81 9.70 2.33 9.67
CA SER A 81 10.10 2.61 11.04
C SER A 81 11.35 1.83 11.45
N THR A 82 11.45 0.55 11.08
CA THR A 82 12.63 -0.28 11.34
C THR A 82 13.89 0.31 10.69
N ARG A 83 13.78 0.80 9.45
CA ARG A 83 14.91 1.48 8.78
C ARG A 83 15.29 2.79 9.50
N ALA A 84 14.32 3.58 9.94
CA ALA A 84 14.61 4.86 10.61
C ALA A 84 15.40 4.68 11.93
N THR A 85 15.31 3.50 12.55
CA THR A 85 16.07 3.15 13.76
C THR A 85 17.43 2.48 13.50
N ALA A 86 17.78 2.18 12.25
CA ALA A 86 19.05 1.54 11.85
C ALA A 86 20.06 2.58 11.35
#